data_AF-A0A946QTB6-F1
#
_entry.id   AF-A0A946QTB6-F1
#
_cell.length_a   1.000
_cell.length_b   1.000
_cell.length_c   1.000
_cell.angle_alpha   90.00
_cell.angle_beta   90.00
_cell.angle_gamma   90.00
#
_symmetry.space_group_name_H-M   'P 1'
#
loop_
_entity.id
_entity.type
_entity.pdbx_description
1 polymer ?
#
loop_
_entity_poly.entity_id
_entity_poly.type
_entity_poly.pdbx_seq_one_letter_code
_entity_poly.pdbx_strand_id
1 'polypeptide(L)'
;MNYKKSFIILISFIMLISWGCNTKPSSNKEVLNENNQLTQVEKEQGWELLFDGKTFNNWRGLGRETVQTDHWKVENGTIRKVNNEEVLKATEEKIDGGDLMTIETFDNFELSFEWKIKKDGNSGIKYNVSEEISTTYGGKHSALGFEYQILDDDSEKYKDKLKPSQYTAGLYEMYKAKNVLVKPLGEFNKSRILLDGNHGEHWLNGVKVLEYEFATADFDSLFQLSKYNKYPDFEKKRSGHIVITNHSDDSWYRNIKIRRLSK
;
A
#
# COMPACT_ATOMS: atom_id res chain seq x y z
N MET A 1 15.28 -35.87 -88.72
CA MET A 1 16.23 -34.79 -88.42
C MET A 1 15.79 -34.08 -87.14
N ASN A 2 16.61 -34.18 -86.11
CA ASN A 2 16.73 -33.33 -84.91
C ASN A 2 15.49 -32.93 -84.08
N TYR A 3 15.52 -33.46 -82.86
CA TYR A 3 14.76 -33.16 -81.64
C TYR A 3 14.55 -31.66 -81.33
N LYS A 4 13.39 -31.34 -80.74
CA LYS A 4 13.32 -30.51 -79.51
C LYS A 4 12.02 -30.83 -78.75
N LYS A 5 12.19 -31.20 -77.48
CA LYS A 5 11.14 -31.53 -76.50
C LYS A 5 10.37 -30.25 -76.13
N SER A 6 9.05 -30.28 -76.23
CA SER A 6 8.17 -29.28 -75.63
C SER A 6 7.48 -29.86 -74.39
N PHE A 7 7.66 -29.17 -73.27
CA PHE A 7 7.05 -29.45 -71.98
C PHE A 7 5.58 -29.00 -72.03
N ILE A 8 4.64 -29.90 -71.71
CA ILE A 8 3.25 -29.53 -71.44
C ILE A 8 3.01 -29.78 -69.96
N ILE A 9 2.80 -28.70 -69.21
CA ILE A 9 2.47 -28.71 -67.78
C ILE A 9 0.97 -28.94 -67.67
N LEU A 10 0.58 -30.10 -67.13
CA LEU A 10 -0.79 -30.45 -66.80
C LEU A 10 -1.09 -29.93 -65.38
N ILE A 11 -1.92 -28.90 -65.25
CA ILE A 11 -2.37 -28.38 -63.96
C ILE A 11 -3.55 -29.24 -63.48
N SER A 12 -3.30 -30.14 -62.52
CA SER A 12 -4.37 -30.85 -61.81
C SER A 12 -4.85 -30.02 -60.63
N PHE A 13 -6.13 -29.64 -60.65
CA PHE A 13 -6.84 -29.03 -59.53
C PHE A 13 -6.95 -30.03 -58.36
N ILE A 14 -6.29 -29.73 -57.24
CA ILE A 14 -6.52 -30.42 -55.96
C ILE A 14 -7.51 -29.57 -55.16
N MET A 15 -8.74 -30.07 -55.00
CA MET A 15 -9.71 -29.56 -54.05
C MET A 15 -9.30 -30.00 -52.63
N LEU A 16 -8.77 -29.06 -51.85
CA LEU A 16 -8.54 -29.25 -50.41
C LEU A 16 -9.84 -28.88 -49.67
N ILE A 17 -10.54 -29.89 -49.17
CA ILE A 17 -11.63 -29.73 -48.20
C ILE A 17 -10.97 -29.45 -46.85
N SER A 18 -10.91 -28.18 -46.44
CA SER A 18 -10.52 -27.80 -45.10
C SER A 18 -11.69 -27.98 -44.14
N TRP A 19 -11.61 -28.97 -43.25
CA TRP A 19 -12.40 -29.00 -42.02
C TRP A 19 -12.02 -27.79 -41.16
N GLY A 20 -12.87 -26.77 -41.15
CA GLY A 20 -12.75 -25.66 -40.22
C GLY A 20 -13.22 -26.08 -38.83
N CYS A 21 -12.28 -26.30 -37.91
CA CYS A 21 -12.57 -26.24 -36.48
C CYS A 21 -13.01 -24.82 -36.14
N ASN A 22 -14.30 -24.64 -35.90
CA ASN A 22 -14.90 -23.37 -35.53
C ASN A 22 -14.68 -23.13 -34.03
N THR A 23 -13.45 -22.84 -33.61
CA THR A 23 -13.19 -22.32 -32.26
C THR A 23 -13.30 -20.80 -32.31
N LYS A 24 -14.45 -20.27 -31.87
CA LYS A 24 -14.57 -18.85 -31.55
C LYS A 24 -13.46 -18.46 -30.57
N PRO A 25 -12.73 -17.36 -30.78
CA PRO A 25 -11.81 -16.87 -29.77
C PRO A 25 -12.65 -16.46 -28.55
N SER A 26 -12.40 -17.13 -27.42
CA SER A 26 -12.86 -16.69 -26.11
C SER A 26 -12.30 -15.30 -25.86
N SER A 27 -13.16 -14.29 -25.86
CA SER A 27 -12.79 -12.97 -25.34
C SER A 27 -12.47 -13.17 -23.86
N ASN A 28 -11.18 -13.18 -23.50
CA ASN A 28 -10.75 -12.97 -22.13
C ASN A 28 -11.21 -11.56 -21.75
N LYS A 29 -12.41 -11.44 -21.19
CA LYS A 29 -12.73 -10.30 -20.35
C LYS A 29 -11.76 -10.38 -19.18
N GLU A 30 -10.82 -9.45 -19.10
CA GLU A 30 -10.16 -9.18 -17.83
C GLU A 30 -11.27 -9.02 -16.79
N VAL A 31 -11.28 -9.91 -15.80
CA VAL A 31 -12.14 -9.74 -14.63
C VAL A 31 -11.54 -8.57 -13.87
N LEU A 32 -11.99 -7.36 -14.20
CA LEU A 32 -11.76 -6.18 -13.37
C LEU A 32 -12.43 -6.49 -12.04
N ASN A 33 -11.64 -6.87 -11.03
CA ASN A 33 -12.15 -7.01 -9.68
C ASN A 33 -12.65 -5.64 -9.23
N GLU A 34 -13.88 -5.60 -8.74
CA GLU A 34 -14.39 -4.43 -8.06
C GLU A 34 -13.52 -4.12 -6.83
N ASN A 35 -13.37 -2.84 -6.51
CA ASN A 35 -12.60 -2.43 -5.34
C ASN A 35 -13.23 -2.97 -4.05
N ASN A 36 -12.37 -3.20 -3.06
CA ASN A 36 -12.68 -3.66 -1.70
C ASN A 36 -13.34 -5.04 -1.68
N GLN A 37 -12.92 -5.92 -2.59
CA GLN A 37 -13.33 -7.31 -2.63
C GLN A 37 -12.12 -8.24 -2.69
N LEU A 38 -12.29 -9.44 -2.14
CA LEU A 38 -11.32 -10.52 -2.27
C LEU A 38 -11.70 -11.40 -3.45
N THR A 39 -10.74 -11.65 -4.32
CA THR A 39 -10.84 -12.71 -5.32
C THR A 39 -10.93 -14.07 -4.67
N GLN A 40 -11.36 -15.08 -5.43
CA GLN A 40 -11.35 -16.46 -4.95
C GLN A 40 -9.94 -16.92 -4.55
N VAL A 41 -8.93 -16.57 -5.36
CA VAL A 41 -7.52 -16.87 -5.07
C VAL A 41 -7.05 -16.18 -3.79
N GLU A 42 -7.40 -14.91 -3.59
CA GLU A 42 -7.05 -14.19 -2.37
C GLU A 42 -7.69 -14.84 -1.13
N LYS A 43 -8.95 -15.27 -1.20
CA LYS A 43 -9.60 -16.01 -0.11
C LYS A 43 -8.90 -17.33 0.19
N GLU A 44 -8.58 -18.11 -0.83
CA GLU A 44 -7.87 -19.39 -0.70
C GLU A 44 -6.46 -19.22 -0.12
N GLN A 45 -5.82 -18.08 -0.40
CA GLN A 45 -4.53 -17.70 0.16
C GLN A 45 -4.62 -17.09 1.57
N GLY A 46 -5.81 -16.99 2.15
CA GLY A 46 -6.00 -16.46 3.51
C GLY A 46 -5.90 -14.95 3.62
N TRP A 47 -6.19 -14.20 2.56
CA TRP A 47 -6.34 -12.75 2.64
C TRP A 47 -7.66 -12.37 3.30
N GLU A 48 -7.64 -11.27 4.03
CA GLU A 48 -8.77 -10.66 4.72
C GLU A 48 -8.87 -9.18 4.33
N LEU A 49 -10.08 -8.62 4.36
CA LEU A 49 -10.29 -7.18 4.15
C LEU A 49 -10.14 -6.43 5.46
N LEU A 50 -9.18 -5.51 5.54
CA LEU A 50 -9.16 -4.51 6.60
C LEU A 50 -10.18 -3.40 6.31
N PHE A 51 -10.56 -3.19 5.06
CA PHE A 51 -11.59 -2.22 4.68
C PHE A 51 -12.53 -2.78 3.62
N ASP A 52 -13.83 -2.74 3.90
CA ASP A 52 -14.91 -3.29 3.06
C ASP A 52 -15.45 -2.28 2.00
N GLY A 53 -14.88 -1.07 1.97
CA GLY A 53 -15.36 0.01 1.09
C GLY A 53 -16.49 0.86 1.68
N LYS A 54 -17.00 0.53 2.87
CA LYS A 54 -18.27 1.07 3.39
C LYS A 54 -18.21 1.51 4.85
N THR A 55 -17.47 0.78 5.68
CA THR A 55 -17.50 0.94 7.14
C THR A 55 -16.09 1.00 7.73
N PHE A 56 -16.01 1.49 8.96
CA PHE A 56 -14.79 1.47 9.77
C PHE A 56 -14.75 0.26 10.72
N ASN A 57 -15.45 -0.84 10.42
CA ASN A 57 -15.64 -1.95 11.38
C ASN A 57 -14.34 -2.53 11.96
N ASN A 58 -13.22 -2.45 11.23
CA ASN A 58 -11.92 -2.93 11.67
C ASN A 58 -10.99 -1.82 12.17
N TRP A 59 -11.50 -0.60 12.37
CA TRP A 59 -10.71 0.60 12.65
C TRP A 59 -11.28 1.40 13.82
N ARG A 60 -10.39 2.04 14.56
CA ARG A 60 -10.70 3.04 15.60
C ARG A 60 -9.62 4.12 15.63
N GLY A 61 -9.88 5.24 16.29
CA GLY A 61 -8.83 6.22 16.55
C GLY A 61 -7.80 5.69 17.54
N LEU A 62 -6.53 6.03 17.37
CA LEU A 62 -5.49 5.68 18.33
C LEU A 62 -5.80 6.25 19.73
N GLY A 63 -5.80 5.40 20.75
CA GLY A 63 -6.15 5.78 22.13
C GLY A 63 -7.63 6.10 22.31
N ARG A 64 -8.51 5.60 21.44
CA ARG A 64 -9.95 5.87 21.44
C ARG A 64 -10.76 4.63 21.08
N GLU A 65 -12.02 4.63 21.50
CA GLU A 65 -12.98 3.56 21.20
C GLU A 65 -13.60 3.67 19.81
N THR A 66 -13.66 4.88 19.24
CA THR A 66 -14.33 5.15 17.97
C THR A 66 -13.44 5.92 17.01
N VAL A 67 -13.85 5.95 15.73
CA VAL A 67 -13.21 6.77 14.69
C VAL A 67 -13.63 8.23 14.81
N GLN A 68 -12.69 9.15 14.58
CA GLN A 68 -12.94 10.59 14.54
C GLN A 68 -13.51 10.92 13.17
N THR A 69 -14.83 10.75 13.00
CA THR A 69 -15.48 10.82 11.69
C THR A 69 -15.44 12.18 11.03
N ASP A 70 -15.05 13.24 11.72
CA ASP A 70 -14.76 14.54 11.10
C ASP A 70 -13.44 14.55 10.34
N HIS A 71 -12.44 13.77 10.81
CA HIS A 71 -11.13 13.64 10.19
C HIS A 71 -11.04 12.45 9.23
N TRP A 72 -11.89 11.44 9.42
CA TRP A 72 -11.90 10.20 8.64
C TRP A 72 -13.28 9.93 8.06
N LYS A 73 -13.38 9.95 6.73
CA LYS A 73 -14.64 9.71 6.01
C LYS A 73 -14.54 8.43 5.19
N VAL A 74 -15.66 7.70 5.06
CA VAL A 74 -15.81 6.73 3.98
C VAL A 74 -16.55 7.41 2.83
N GLU A 75 -15.90 7.51 1.68
CA GLU A 75 -16.47 8.10 0.47
C GLU A 75 -16.01 7.32 -0.77
N ASN A 76 -16.92 7.05 -1.70
CA ASN A 76 -16.61 6.43 -2.99
C ASN A 76 -15.77 5.13 -2.89
N GLY A 77 -16.04 4.30 -1.88
CA GLY A 77 -15.28 3.06 -1.66
C GLY A 77 -13.86 3.29 -1.14
N THR A 78 -13.58 4.42 -0.49
CA THR A 78 -12.27 4.77 0.08
C THR A 78 -12.40 5.23 1.52
N ILE A 79 -11.37 5.00 2.33
CA ILE A 79 -11.12 5.78 3.54
C ILE A 79 -10.41 7.06 3.11
N ARG A 80 -11.01 8.21 3.39
CA ARG A 80 -10.40 9.53 3.20
C ARG A 80 -9.99 10.09 4.55
N LYS A 81 -8.72 10.44 4.67
CA LYS A 81 -8.25 11.41 5.66
C LYS A 81 -8.60 12.80 5.13
N VAL A 82 -9.37 13.57 5.89
CA VAL A 82 -9.85 14.90 5.48
C VAL A 82 -8.79 15.95 5.80
N ASN A 83 -8.53 16.88 4.88
CA ASN A 83 -7.65 18.02 5.14
C ASN A 83 -8.10 18.78 6.41
N ASN A 84 -7.15 19.07 7.31
CA ASN A 84 -7.46 19.70 8.60
C ASN A 84 -8.15 21.08 8.44
N GLU A 85 -7.86 21.82 7.38
CA GLU A 85 -8.53 23.10 7.09
C GLU A 85 -10.01 22.94 6.74
N GLU A 86 -10.40 21.80 6.14
CA GLU A 86 -11.79 21.47 5.85
C GLU A 86 -12.52 21.08 7.13
N VAL A 87 -11.87 20.30 8.01
CA VAL A 87 -12.42 19.92 9.31
C VAL A 87 -12.73 21.16 10.16
N LEU A 88 -11.77 22.08 10.27
CA LEU A 88 -11.92 23.32 11.05
C LEU A 88 -13.05 24.23 10.55
N LYS A 89 -13.43 24.14 9.28
CA LYS A 89 -14.57 24.89 8.72
C LYS A 89 -15.91 24.19 8.97
N ALA A 90 -15.90 22.87 9.14
CA ALA A 90 -17.11 22.07 9.30
C ALA A 90 -17.63 22.06 10.74
N THR A 91 -16.77 22.25 11.75
CA THR A 91 -17.15 22.12 13.17
C THR A 91 -16.75 23.37 13.98
N GLU A 92 -17.68 23.89 14.79
CA GLU A 92 -17.37 24.97 15.76
C GLU A 92 -16.61 24.42 16.98
N GLU A 93 -16.77 23.12 17.28
CA GLU A 93 -16.03 22.41 18.31
C GLU A 93 -14.85 21.64 17.70
N LYS A 94 -13.65 21.88 18.20
CA LYS A 94 -12.42 21.23 17.73
C LYS A 94 -12.30 19.83 18.33
N ILE A 95 -12.86 18.82 17.66
CA ILE A 95 -12.45 17.43 17.95
C ILE A 95 -11.02 17.27 17.46
N ASP A 96 -10.11 16.98 18.39
CA ASP A 96 -8.72 16.71 18.06
C ASP A 96 -8.65 15.46 17.18
N GLY A 97 -7.88 15.55 16.10
CA GLY A 97 -7.68 14.45 15.18
C GLY A 97 -6.89 13.30 15.83
N GLY A 98 -6.41 12.40 15.00
CA GLY A 98 -5.63 11.27 15.45
C GLY A 98 -5.46 10.23 14.36
N ASP A 99 -4.37 9.48 14.48
CA ASP A 99 -4.07 8.36 13.59
C ASP A 99 -5.20 7.31 13.63
N LEU A 100 -5.56 6.77 12.47
CA LEU A 100 -6.58 5.72 12.33
C LEU A 100 -5.90 4.36 12.45
N MET A 101 -6.31 3.55 13.42
CA MET A 101 -5.63 2.33 13.82
C MET A 101 -6.55 1.10 13.66
N THR A 102 -6.00 -0.03 13.23
CA THR A 102 -6.74 -1.29 13.24
C THR A 102 -7.12 -1.69 14.66
N ILE A 103 -8.27 -2.34 14.82
CA ILE A 103 -8.65 -2.91 16.12
C ILE A 103 -7.70 -4.06 16.48
N GLU A 104 -7.40 -4.93 15.53
CA GLU A 104 -6.51 -6.07 15.71
C GLU A 104 -5.03 -5.71 15.55
N THR A 105 -4.17 -6.62 16.03
CA THR A 105 -2.71 -6.59 15.82
C THR A 105 -2.25 -7.73 14.92
N PHE A 106 -1.09 -7.51 14.30
CA PHE A 106 -0.48 -8.40 13.31
C PHE A 106 1.02 -8.54 13.60
N ASP A 107 1.52 -9.78 13.55
CA ASP A 107 2.91 -10.13 13.89
C ASP A 107 3.73 -10.42 12.62
N ASN A 108 3.47 -11.55 11.94
CA ASN A 108 3.93 -11.81 10.58
C ASN A 108 2.76 -11.58 9.62
N PHE A 109 2.93 -10.73 8.61
CA PHE A 109 1.86 -10.39 7.70
C PHE A 109 2.37 -9.92 6.33
N GLU A 110 1.48 -10.03 5.35
CA GLU A 110 1.55 -9.30 4.09
C GLU A 110 0.35 -8.35 4.01
N LEU A 111 0.61 -7.05 3.87
CA LEU A 111 -0.39 -6.00 3.75
C LEU A 111 -0.35 -5.46 2.32
N SER A 112 -1.49 -5.45 1.63
CA SER A 112 -1.68 -4.79 0.34
C SER A 112 -2.65 -3.64 0.51
N PHE A 113 -2.35 -2.50 -0.11
CA PHE A 113 -3.22 -1.33 -0.06
C PHE A 113 -3.02 -0.46 -1.30
N GLU A 114 -4.05 0.30 -1.66
CA GLU A 114 -3.94 1.35 -2.64
C GLU A 114 -4.11 2.70 -1.97
N TRP A 115 -3.33 3.68 -2.42
CA TRP A 115 -3.36 5.02 -1.88
C TRP A 115 -3.28 6.08 -2.98
N LYS A 116 -3.84 7.25 -2.68
CA LYS A 116 -3.81 8.45 -3.51
C LYS A 116 -3.65 9.66 -2.61
N ILE A 117 -2.90 10.66 -3.08
CA ILE A 117 -2.75 11.97 -2.43
C ILE A 117 -2.95 13.10 -3.44
N LYS A 118 -3.12 14.32 -2.91
CA LYS A 118 -3.05 15.56 -3.67
C LYS A 118 -1.63 16.13 -3.64
N LYS A 119 -1.41 17.21 -4.41
CA LYS A 119 -0.21 18.03 -4.34
C LYS A 119 0.13 18.40 -2.90
N ASP A 120 1.41 18.37 -2.57
CA ASP A 120 2.00 18.66 -1.25
C ASP A 120 1.53 17.69 -0.14
N GLY A 121 0.87 16.59 -0.53
CA GLY A 121 0.33 15.60 0.37
C GLY A 121 1.41 14.83 1.12
N ASN A 122 1.13 14.58 2.39
CA ASN A 122 1.95 13.75 3.26
C ASN A 122 1.02 12.82 4.03
N SER A 123 1.36 11.54 4.08
CA SER A 123 0.69 10.51 4.85
C SER A 123 1.63 9.32 5.03
N GLY A 124 1.15 8.24 5.61
CA GLY A 124 1.94 7.04 5.82
C GLY A 124 1.09 5.89 6.30
N ILE A 125 1.63 4.69 6.14
CA ILE A 125 1.13 3.49 6.80
C ILE A 125 2.16 3.07 7.84
N LYS A 126 1.77 3.10 9.11
CA LYS A 126 2.58 2.56 10.19
C LYS A 126 2.18 1.13 10.53
N TYR A 127 3.17 0.35 10.96
CA TYR A 127 3.02 -1.02 11.40
C TYR A 127 3.99 -1.31 12.56
N ASN A 128 3.89 -2.49 13.17
CA ASN A 128 4.59 -2.79 14.43
C ASN A 128 4.21 -1.80 15.56
N VAL A 129 3.04 -1.14 15.45
CA VAL A 129 2.61 -0.10 16.38
C VAL A 129 2.14 -0.72 17.69
N SER A 130 2.70 -0.24 18.80
CA SER A 130 2.15 -0.47 20.15
C SER A 130 1.32 0.75 20.55
N GLU A 131 0.04 0.54 20.83
CA GLU A 131 -0.82 1.62 21.32
C GLU A 131 -0.30 2.17 22.65
N GLU A 132 0.11 1.30 23.58
CA GLU A 132 0.68 1.69 24.88
C GLU A 132 1.90 2.61 24.74
N ILE A 133 2.90 2.23 23.94
CA ILE A 133 4.08 3.06 23.67
C ILE A 133 3.65 4.39 23.03
N SER A 134 2.72 4.32 22.08
CA SER A 134 2.22 5.51 21.38
C SER A 134 1.51 6.48 22.33
N THR A 135 0.65 6.00 23.21
CA THR A 135 -0.08 6.83 24.17
C THR A 135 0.81 7.34 25.31
N THR A 136 1.89 6.63 25.62
CA THR A 136 2.83 6.99 26.69
C THR A 136 3.87 8.00 26.23
N TYR A 137 4.45 7.80 25.04
CA TYR A 137 5.62 8.56 24.57
C TYR A 137 5.38 9.35 23.27
N GLY A 138 4.31 9.03 22.54
CA GLY A 138 3.98 9.67 21.26
C GLY A 138 3.37 11.05 21.43
N GLY A 139 3.17 11.72 20.29
CA GLY A 139 2.29 12.90 20.26
C GLY A 139 0.86 12.50 20.55
N LYS A 140 0.02 13.46 20.97
CA LYS A 140 -1.40 13.19 21.25
C LYS A 140 -2.08 12.52 20.03
N HIS A 141 -2.53 11.29 20.22
CA HIS A 141 -3.11 10.42 19.18
C HIS A 141 -2.22 10.21 17.93
N SER A 142 -0.90 10.24 18.07
CA SER A 142 0.06 9.89 17.01
C SER A 142 0.79 8.59 17.34
N ALA A 143 0.75 7.64 16.40
CA ALA A 143 1.32 6.32 16.58
C ALA A 143 2.85 6.35 16.53
N LEU A 144 3.46 5.54 17.38
CA LEU A 144 4.87 5.18 17.34
C LEU A 144 4.98 3.76 16.76
N GLY A 145 5.55 3.68 15.55
CA GLY A 145 5.83 2.44 14.82
C GLY A 145 6.63 2.73 13.55
N PHE A 146 7.02 1.66 12.87
CA PHE A 146 7.70 1.74 11.57
C PHE A 146 6.73 2.25 10.52
N GLU A 147 7.21 3.10 9.60
CA GLU A 147 6.35 3.84 8.69
C GLU A 147 6.79 3.64 7.24
N TYR A 148 5.89 3.08 6.43
CA TYR A 148 5.92 3.24 4.99
C TYR A 148 5.47 4.66 4.67
N GLN A 149 6.38 5.46 4.14
CA GLN A 149 6.11 6.85 3.82
C GLN A 149 5.26 7.01 2.55
N ILE A 150 4.32 7.97 2.56
CA ILE A 150 3.53 8.38 1.41
C ILE A 150 3.63 9.90 1.25
N LEU A 151 4.28 10.37 0.19
CA LEU A 151 4.59 11.79 0.02
C LEU A 151 4.44 12.23 -1.45
N ASP A 152 4.14 13.50 -1.66
CA ASP A 152 4.38 14.17 -2.94
C ASP A 152 5.88 14.44 -3.09
N ASP A 153 6.63 13.42 -3.54
CA ASP A 153 8.10 13.44 -3.62
C ASP A 153 8.66 14.60 -4.46
N ASP A 154 7.90 15.04 -5.47
CA ASP A 154 8.29 16.12 -6.40
C ASP A 154 7.91 17.52 -5.89
N SER A 155 7.29 17.63 -4.71
CA SER A 155 6.91 18.93 -4.16
C SER A 155 8.11 19.76 -3.73
N GLU A 156 8.14 21.02 -4.18
CA GLU A 156 9.08 22.06 -3.72
C GLU A 156 8.98 22.32 -2.20
N LYS A 157 7.89 21.91 -1.54
CA LYS A 157 7.75 21.94 -0.08
C LYS A 157 8.83 21.08 0.59
N TYR A 158 9.17 19.93 0.01
CA TYR A 158 10.02 18.89 0.60
C TYR A 158 11.43 18.81 0.00
N LYS A 159 11.60 19.31 -1.22
CA LYS A 159 12.88 19.37 -1.93
C LYS A 159 14.01 19.92 -1.05
N ASP A 160 15.10 19.15 -0.98
CA ASP A 160 16.33 19.43 -0.21
C ASP A 160 16.14 19.62 1.31
N LYS A 161 14.98 19.27 1.87
CA LYS A 161 14.69 19.38 3.31
C LYS A 161 14.58 18.06 4.02
N LEU A 162 14.46 16.97 3.28
CA LEU A 162 14.21 15.63 3.80
C LEU A 162 15.41 14.72 3.59
N LYS A 163 15.63 13.79 4.53
CA LYS A 163 16.55 12.67 4.34
C LYS A 163 15.98 11.74 3.26
N PRO A 164 16.82 11.02 2.50
CA PRO A 164 16.34 10.04 1.51
C PRO A 164 15.38 8.98 2.06
N SER A 165 15.47 8.62 3.34
CA SER A 165 14.54 7.67 3.99
C SER A 165 13.15 8.24 4.28
N GLN A 166 12.96 9.55 4.16
CA GLN A 166 11.70 10.25 4.44
C GLN A 166 10.85 10.51 3.17
N TYR A 167 11.24 9.95 2.03
CA TYR A 167 10.49 9.98 0.76
C TYR A 167 9.68 8.69 0.57
N THR A 168 8.76 8.70 -0.40
CA THR A 168 7.76 7.63 -0.61
C THR A 168 8.37 6.24 -0.63
N ALA A 169 7.66 5.31 0.02
CA ALA A 169 8.02 3.90 0.20
C ALA A 169 9.29 3.64 1.03
N GLY A 170 9.98 4.69 1.50
CA GLY A 170 11.02 4.55 2.51
C GLY A 170 10.46 3.99 3.81
N LEU A 171 11.33 3.34 4.58
CA LEU A 171 11.09 3.12 6.00
C LEU A 171 11.54 4.39 6.72
N TYR A 172 10.57 5.25 7.06
CA TYR A 172 10.80 6.62 7.51
C TYR A 172 11.90 6.69 8.58
N GLU A 173 12.81 7.66 8.46
CA GLU A 173 13.98 7.86 9.33
C GLU A 173 15.05 6.75 9.33
N MET A 174 14.83 5.62 8.66
CA MET A 174 15.77 4.49 8.68
C MET A 174 16.30 4.14 7.28
N TYR A 175 15.45 3.66 6.37
CA TYR A 175 15.90 3.13 5.07
C TYR A 175 15.25 3.88 3.91
N LYS A 176 16.05 4.23 2.89
CA LYS A 176 15.54 4.81 1.64
C LYS A 176 15.03 3.72 0.70
N ALA A 177 13.92 3.99 0.02
CA ALA A 177 13.48 3.18 -1.09
C ALA A 177 14.35 3.45 -2.33
N LYS A 178 14.37 2.48 -3.25
CA LYS A 178 15.10 2.52 -4.52
C LYS A 178 14.12 2.24 -5.65
N ASN A 179 14.39 2.79 -6.84
CA ASN A 179 13.55 2.59 -8.04
C ASN A 179 12.08 2.98 -7.80
N VAL A 180 11.84 4.03 -7.02
CA VAL A 180 10.51 4.54 -6.70
C VAL A 180 9.93 5.18 -7.96
N LEU A 181 8.80 4.64 -8.42
CA LEU A 181 8.01 5.18 -9.53
C LEU A 181 6.57 5.32 -9.05
N VAL A 182 6.22 6.53 -8.61
CA VAL A 182 4.86 6.89 -8.25
C VAL A 182 4.06 7.25 -9.49
N LYS A 183 2.77 6.93 -9.48
CA LYS A 183 1.83 7.43 -10.48
C LYS A 183 1.57 8.93 -10.29
N PRO A 184 1.05 9.63 -11.32
CA PRO A 184 0.67 11.03 -11.21
C PRO A 184 -0.27 11.32 -10.01
N LEU A 185 -0.19 12.54 -9.49
CA LEU A 185 -1.08 13.01 -8.43
C LEU A 185 -2.56 12.81 -8.82
N GLY A 186 -3.36 12.32 -7.88
CA GLY A 186 -4.76 11.98 -8.13
C GLY A 186 -5.00 10.55 -8.65
N GLU A 187 -3.95 9.80 -8.99
CA GLU A 187 -4.06 8.37 -9.31
C GLU A 187 -3.76 7.48 -8.11
N PHE A 188 -4.32 6.27 -8.11
CA PHE A 188 -4.05 5.27 -7.08
C PHE A 188 -2.77 4.49 -7.38
N ASN A 189 -1.81 4.59 -6.45
CA ASN A 189 -0.65 3.72 -6.35
C ASN A 189 -1.03 2.44 -5.59
N LYS A 190 -0.47 1.29 -5.98
CA LYS A 190 -0.62 0.03 -5.25
C LYS A 190 0.66 -0.26 -4.49
N SER A 191 0.55 -0.46 -3.19
CA SER A 191 1.68 -0.74 -2.31
C SER A 191 1.48 -2.04 -1.56
N ARG A 192 2.61 -2.64 -1.16
CA ARG A 192 2.63 -3.79 -0.28
C ARG A 192 3.73 -3.65 0.78
N ILE A 193 3.42 -4.10 1.98
CA ILE A 193 4.38 -4.27 3.09
C ILE A 193 4.38 -5.75 3.44
N LEU A 194 5.56 -6.38 3.43
CA LEU A 194 5.78 -7.72 3.97
C LEU A 194 6.57 -7.58 5.27
N LEU A 195 6.09 -8.20 6.33
CA LEU A 195 6.85 -8.40 7.55
C LEU A 195 6.75 -9.89 7.92
N ASP A 196 7.85 -10.62 7.77
CA ASP A 196 7.91 -12.07 8.01
C ASP A 196 9.08 -12.41 8.93
N GLY A 197 8.79 -12.69 10.20
CA GLY A 197 9.82 -12.83 11.22
C GLY A 197 10.57 -11.51 11.41
N ASN A 198 11.86 -11.53 11.10
CA ASN A 198 12.73 -10.34 11.12
C ASN A 198 12.86 -9.70 9.72
N HIS A 199 12.30 -10.31 8.68
CA HIS A 199 12.42 -9.85 7.32
C HIS A 199 11.34 -8.83 6.96
N GLY A 200 11.74 -7.68 6.42
CA GLY A 200 10.82 -6.61 6.01
C GLY A 200 11.02 -6.18 4.57
N GLU A 201 9.93 -6.00 3.83
CA GLU A 201 9.96 -5.48 2.46
C GLU A 201 8.91 -4.40 2.23
N HIS A 202 9.24 -3.38 1.44
CA HIS A 202 8.26 -2.47 0.84
C HIS A 202 8.23 -2.63 -0.68
N TRP A 203 7.02 -2.58 -1.21
CA TRP A 203 6.73 -2.67 -2.64
C TRP A 203 5.85 -1.51 -3.07
N LEU A 204 6.12 -1.00 -4.26
CA LEU A 204 5.35 0.06 -4.90
C LEU A 204 5.13 -0.30 -6.37
N ASN A 205 3.87 -0.27 -6.80
CA ASN A 205 3.43 -0.50 -8.18
C ASN A 205 4.04 -1.78 -8.80
N GLY A 206 4.13 -2.85 -8.02
CA GLY A 206 4.64 -4.15 -8.45
C GLY A 206 6.15 -4.33 -8.38
N VAL A 207 6.90 -3.30 -7.95
CA VAL A 207 8.36 -3.34 -7.80
C VAL A 207 8.73 -3.39 -6.32
N LYS A 208 9.65 -4.29 -5.93
CA LYS A 208 10.27 -4.24 -4.60
C LYS A 208 11.23 -3.06 -4.57
N VAL A 209 10.97 -2.12 -3.67
CA VAL A 209 11.72 -0.86 -3.58
C VAL A 209 12.60 -0.79 -2.33
N LEU A 210 12.32 -1.62 -1.34
CA LEU A 210 13.05 -1.63 -0.07
C LEU A 210 13.00 -3.02 0.56
N GLU A 211 14.08 -3.40 1.21
CA GLU A 211 14.25 -4.64 1.95
C GLU A 211 15.17 -4.36 3.14
N TYR A 212 14.86 -4.92 4.31
CA TYR A 212 15.61 -4.74 5.55
C TYR A 212 15.38 -5.93 6.47
N GLU A 213 16.24 -6.07 7.49
CA GLU A 213 16.18 -7.16 8.45
C GLU A 213 16.34 -6.62 9.88
N PHE A 214 15.39 -6.94 10.75
CA PHE A 214 15.48 -6.66 12.19
C PHE A 214 16.66 -7.37 12.85
N ALA A 215 17.12 -6.85 13.98
CA ALA A 215 18.19 -7.45 14.79
C ALA A 215 19.50 -7.71 14.00
N THR A 216 19.81 -6.81 13.07
CA THR A 216 21.08 -6.77 12.34
C THR A 216 21.86 -5.51 12.71
N ALA A 217 23.20 -5.57 12.59
CA ALA A 217 24.05 -4.42 12.89
C ALA A 217 23.71 -3.18 12.04
N ASP A 218 23.25 -3.39 10.79
CA ASP A 218 22.80 -2.32 9.91
C ASP A 218 21.53 -1.64 10.45
N PHE A 219 20.53 -2.45 10.82
CA PHE A 219 19.30 -1.96 11.43
C PHE A 219 19.55 -1.23 12.75
N ASP A 220 20.36 -1.83 13.63
CA ASP A 220 20.70 -1.23 14.91
C ASP A 220 21.42 0.11 14.73
N SER A 221 22.35 0.19 13.77
CA SER A 221 23.07 1.43 13.47
C SER A 221 22.13 2.53 12.96
N LEU A 222 21.22 2.20 12.04
CA LEU A 222 20.24 3.15 11.52
C LEU A 222 19.22 3.56 12.59
N PHE A 223 18.80 2.62 13.45
CA PHE A 223 17.92 2.92 14.58
C PHE A 223 18.58 3.91 15.55
N GLN A 224 19.86 3.71 15.90
CA GLN A 224 20.58 4.63 16.79
C GLN A 224 20.74 6.03 16.20
N LEU A 225 20.76 6.19 14.88
CA LEU A 225 20.81 7.49 14.19
C LEU A 225 19.42 8.11 13.97
N SER A 226 18.36 7.33 14.13
CA SER A 226 16.98 7.78 13.92
C SER A 226 16.44 8.57 15.12
N LYS A 227 15.36 9.31 14.89
CA LYS A 227 14.60 9.95 15.99
C LYS A 227 13.98 8.96 16.99
N TYR A 228 13.99 7.66 16.70
CA TYR A 228 13.29 6.63 17.47
C TYR A 228 14.11 6.08 18.64
N ASN A 229 15.43 6.26 18.65
CA ASN A 229 16.35 5.73 19.66
C ASN A 229 16.03 6.13 21.12
N LYS A 230 15.25 7.19 21.30
CA LYS A 230 14.82 7.71 22.60
C LYS A 230 13.59 6.98 23.16
N TYR A 231 12.90 6.17 22.36
CA TYR A 231 11.71 5.46 22.75
C TYR A 231 12.08 4.04 23.19
N PRO A 232 11.83 3.67 24.47
CA PRO A 232 12.14 2.34 24.95
C PRO A 232 11.49 1.26 24.10
N ASP A 233 12.27 0.22 23.83
CA ASP A 233 11.87 -0.98 23.09
C ASP A 233 11.42 -0.75 21.64
N PHE A 234 11.46 0.45 21.07
CA PHE A 234 10.88 0.75 19.75
C PHE A 234 11.42 -0.16 18.63
N GLU A 235 12.71 -0.46 18.66
CA GLU A 235 13.41 -1.30 17.68
C GLU A 235 12.90 -2.74 17.63
N LYS A 236 12.24 -3.21 18.70
CA LYS A 236 11.77 -4.59 18.81
C LYS A 236 10.58 -4.85 17.89
N LYS A 237 10.68 -5.90 17.10
CA LYS A 237 9.56 -6.49 16.36
C LYS A 237 8.54 -7.08 17.34
N ARG A 238 7.25 -6.88 17.07
CA ARG A 238 6.12 -7.32 17.90
C ARG A 238 4.85 -7.48 17.06
N SER A 239 3.84 -8.14 17.63
CA SER A 239 2.47 -7.99 17.13
C SER A 239 2.00 -6.57 17.37
N GLY A 240 1.72 -5.83 16.29
CA GLY A 240 1.36 -4.42 16.36
C GLY A 240 0.20 -4.06 15.45
N HIS A 241 -0.38 -2.88 15.66
CA HIS A 241 -1.46 -2.38 14.82
C HIS A 241 -0.94 -1.90 13.46
N ILE A 242 -1.84 -1.92 12.46
CA ILE A 242 -1.66 -1.15 11.22
C ILE A 242 -2.35 0.20 11.41
N VAL A 243 -1.68 1.27 11.00
CA VAL A 243 -2.14 2.63 11.25
C VAL A 243 -2.03 3.48 9.99
N ILE A 244 -3.06 4.25 9.69
CA ILE A 244 -3.00 5.34 8.71
C ILE A 244 -2.76 6.65 9.46
N THR A 245 -1.72 7.39 9.06
CA THR A 245 -1.33 8.62 9.76
C THR A 245 -2.29 9.77 9.51
N ASN A 246 -2.56 10.58 10.54
CA ASN A 246 -3.31 11.81 10.45
C ASN A 246 -2.40 13.04 10.24
N HIS A 247 -1.78 13.13 9.06
CA HIS A 247 -1.05 14.33 8.65
C HIS A 247 -2.01 15.50 8.32
N SER A 248 -1.56 16.61 7.74
CA SER A 248 -2.42 17.78 7.49
C SER A 248 -3.34 17.64 6.28
N ASP A 249 -2.92 16.87 5.29
CA ASP A 249 -3.43 16.94 3.92
C ASP A 249 -4.49 15.86 3.64
N ASP A 250 -5.20 15.96 2.51
CA ASP A 250 -6.10 14.87 2.10
C ASP A 250 -5.29 13.64 1.65
N SER A 251 -5.75 12.45 2.03
CA SER A 251 -5.29 11.18 1.46
C SER A 251 -6.42 10.17 1.38
N TRP A 252 -6.36 9.27 0.40
CA TRP A 252 -7.40 8.26 0.16
C TRP A 252 -6.80 6.86 0.10
N TYR A 253 -7.51 5.90 0.67
CA TYR A 253 -7.09 4.50 0.75
C TYR A 253 -8.21 3.57 0.36
N ARG A 254 -7.88 2.50 -0.37
CA ARG A 254 -8.81 1.41 -0.72
C ARG A 254 -8.05 0.10 -0.90
N ASN A 255 -8.77 -0.98 -1.13
CA ASN A 255 -8.18 -2.31 -1.33
C ASN A 255 -7.20 -2.68 -0.21
N ILE A 256 -7.50 -2.28 1.02
CA ILE A 256 -6.68 -2.57 2.20
C ILE A 256 -6.96 -4.01 2.61
N LYS A 257 -6.02 -4.89 2.29
CA LYS A 257 -6.10 -6.34 2.49
C LYS A 257 -4.89 -6.79 3.30
N ILE A 258 -5.09 -7.74 4.19
CA ILE A 258 -4.00 -8.32 4.97
C ILE A 258 -4.06 -9.84 4.92
N ARG A 259 -2.89 -10.47 4.89
CA ARG A 259 -2.74 -11.91 5.02
C ARG A 259 -1.80 -12.18 6.18
N ARG A 260 -2.27 -12.94 7.17
CA ARG A 260 -1.44 -13.43 8.27
C ARG A 260 -0.50 -14.52 7.74
N LEU A 261 0.76 -14.46 8.10
CA LEU A 261 1.75 -15.48 7.73
C LEU A 261 2.00 -16.39 8.93
N SER A 262 2.29 -17.66 8.67
CA SER A 262 2.67 -18.61 9.71
C SER A 262 3.97 -18.17 10.41
N LYS A 263 4.14 -18.60 11.65
CA LYS A 263 5.41 -18.48 12.36
C LYS A 263 6.41 -19.55 11.92
#